data_AF-A0A2G5WTA1-F1
#
_entry.id   AF-A0A2G5WTA1-F1
#
_cell.length_a   1.000
_cell.length_b   1.000
_cell.length_c   1.000
_cell.angle_alpha   90.00
_cell.angle_beta   90.00
_cell.angle_gamma   90.00
#
_symmetry.space_group_name_H-M   'P 1'
#
loop_
_entity.id
_entity.type
_entity.pdbx_description
1 polymer ?
#
loop_
_entity_poly.entity_id
_entity_poly.type
_entity_poly.pdbx_seq_one_letter_code
_entity_poly.pdbx_strand_id
1 'polypeptide(L)'
;MKGTSHLFIGTTVGAIAGYAVQPDIQTALIGAAVGGISGVVPDLDTNGLASNSITLSKKVSKWLMETAGIVILLTLIYQVFTEGLSQDIYLYGGIGLLLLIVSRLITQRRMLTITGILVMLLGFVLDQSLGILLAGSYIIIASFLPHRSYTHSIIGIVFYAYILKHLYMQWPIDGLVAAGLAGYVSHLLADMKILPVNRRGVKWFLPLWNREF
;
A
#
# COMPACT_ATOMS: atom_id res chain seq x y z
N MET A 1 -17.89 -2.56 -2.17
CA MET A 1 -18.41 -3.26 -0.96
C MET A 1 -17.57 -2.82 0.25
N LYS A 2 -17.45 -3.60 1.34
CA LYS A 2 -16.43 -3.34 2.38
C LYS A 2 -15.11 -4.01 1.97
N GLY A 3 -13.97 -3.45 2.38
CA GLY A 3 -12.64 -4.04 2.11
C GLY A 3 -12.48 -5.47 2.59
N THR A 4 -13.16 -5.88 3.67
CA THR A 4 -13.16 -7.28 4.15
C THR A 4 -13.87 -8.24 3.20
N SER A 5 -14.91 -7.77 2.49
CA SER A 5 -15.56 -8.55 1.44
C SER A 5 -14.65 -8.75 0.24
N HIS A 6 -13.93 -7.70 -0.16
CA HIS A 6 -12.94 -7.77 -1.24
C HIS A 6 -11.76 -8.69 -0.88
N LEU A 7 -11.28 -8.64 0.37
CA LEU A 7 -10.28 -9.58 0.88
C LEU A 7 -10.79 -11.03 0.79
N PHE A 8 -12.01 -11.30 1.27
CA PHE A 8 -12.57 -12.65 1.25
C PHE A 8 -12.72 -13.19 -0.18
N ILE A 9 -13.34 -12.40 -1.07
CA ILE A 9 -13.53 -12.79 -2.48
C ILE A 9 -12.16 -13.00 -3.15
N GLY A 10 -11.22 -12.07 -2.95
CA GLY A 10 -9.87 -12.17 -3.49
C GLY A 10 -9.14 -13.42 -3.00
N THR A 11 -9.27 -13.77 -1.72
CA THR A 11 -8.69 -15.00 -1.15
C THR A 11 -9.29 -16.24 -1.80
N THR A 12 -10.62 -16.32 -1.92
CA THR A 12 -11.28 -17.47 -2.54
C THR A 12 -10.93 -17.62 -4.02
N VAL A 13 -11.04 -16.53 -4.79
CA VAL A 13 -10.72 -16.51 -6.21
C VAL A 13 -9.24 -16.79 -6.45
N GLY A 14 -8.36 -16.23 -5.62
CA GLY A 14 -6.93 -16.47 -5.65
C GLY A 14 -6.57 -17.92 -5.40
N ALA A 15 -7.22 -18.57 -4.43
CA ALA A 15 -7.01 -20.00 -4.14
C ALA A 15 -7.37 -20.88 -5.35
N ILE A 16 -8.53 -20.60 -5.96
CA ILE A 16 -8.99 -21.31 -7.17
C ILE A 16 -8.02 -21.07 -8.34
N ALA A 17 -7.60 -19.83 -8.55
CA ALA A 17 -6.66 -19.48 -9.63
C ALA A 17 -5.28 -20.11 -9.42
N GLY A 18 -4.77 -20.13 -8.19
CA GLY A 18 -3.51 -20.81 -7.85
C GLY A 18 -3.60 -22.31 -8.11
N TYR A 19 -4.65 -22.97 -7.60
CA TYR A 19 -4.89 -24.40 -7.84
C TYR A 19 -5.05 -24.75 -9.33
N ALA A 20 -5.65 -23.86 -10.12
CA ALA A 20 -5.80 -24.05 -11.56
C ALA A 20 -4.46 -23.98 -12.32
N VAL A 21 -3.46 -23.25 -11.79
CA VAL A 21 -2.11 -23.22 -12.34
C VAL A 21 -1.36 -24.50 -11.98
N GLN A 22 -1.39 -24.87 -10.69
CA GLN A 22 -0.81 -26.11 -10.21
C GLN A 22 -1.74 -26.76 -9.18
N PRO A 23 -2.31 -27.95 -9.47
CA PRO A 23 -3.31 -28.62 -8.63
C PRO A 23 -2.79 -29.20 -7.30
N ASP A 24 -2.12 -28.39 -6.49
CA ASP A 24 -1.62 -28.76 -5.18
C ASP A 24 -2.05 -27.75 -4.09
N ILE A 25 -2.02 -28.20 -2.84
CA ILE A 25 -2.49 -27.42 -1.69
C ILE A 25 -1.59 -26.21 -1.44
N GLN A 26 -0.28 -26.33 -1.66
CA GLN A 26 0.66 -25.24 -1.42
C GLN A 26 0.39 -24.08 -2.39
N THR A 27 0.25 -24.36 -3.68
CA THR A 27 -0.06 -23.34 -4.70
C THR A 27 -1.43 -22.72 -4.48
N ALA A 28 -2.42 -23.50 -4.04
CA ALA A 28 -3.73 -22.97 -3.64
C ALA A 28 -3.62 -22.01 -2.44
N LEU A 29 -2.83 -22.34 -1.42
CA LEU A 29 -2.64 -21.48 -0.23
C LEU A 29 -1.87 -20.19 -0.57
N ILE A 30 -0.82 -20.31 -1.40
CA ILE A 30 -0.10 -19.14 -1.92
C ILE A 30 -1.06 -18.27 -2.73
N GLY A 31 -1.83 -18.88 -3.63
CA GLY A 31 -2.84 -18.20 -4.41
C GLY A 31 -3.88 -17.50 -3.55
N ALA A 32 -4.32 -18.13 -2.46
CA ALA A 32 -5.24 -17.54 -1.50
C ALA A 32 -4.66 -16.27 -0.86
N ALA A 33 -3.42 -16.33 -0.40
CA ALA A 33 -2.74 -15.17 0.20
C ALA A 33 -2.54 -14.04 -0.83
N VAL A 34 -2.00 -14.36 -2.01
CA VAL A 34 -1.70 -13.38 -3.06
C VAL A 34 -2.98 -12.76 -3.62
N GLY A 35 -4.01 -13.56 -3.87
CA GLY A 35 -5.31 -13.09 -4.35
C GLY A 35 -6.06 -12.25 -3.33
N GLY A 36 -5.99 -12.63 -2.04
CA GLY A 36 -6.57 -11.83 -0.95
C GLY A 36 -5.94 -10.45 -0.84
N ILE A 37 -4.60 -10.38 -0.83
CA ILE A 37 -3.86 -9.11 -0.83
C ILE A 37 -4.22 -8.31 -2.09
N SER A 38 -4.14 -8.93 -3.26
CA SER A 38 -4.40 -8.27 -4.55
C SER A 38 -5.84 -7.78 -4.69
N GLY A 39 -6.80 -8.49 -4.08
CA GLY A 39 -8.20 -8.11 -4.05
C GLY A 39 -8.47 -6.83 -3.27
N VAL A 40 -7.57 -6.36 -2.42
CA VAL A 40 -7.73 -5.08 -1.70
C VAL A 40 -6.78 -3.98 -2.20
N VAL A 41 -5.88 -4.29 -3.13
CA VAL A 41 -4.94 -3.32 -3.72
C VAL A 41 -5.63 -2.15 -4.42
N PRO A 42 -6.74 -2.30 -5.17
CA PRO A 42 -7.43 -1.17 -5.79
C PRO A 42 -7.85 -0.10 -4.77
N ASP A 43 -8.21 -0.52 -3.55
CA ASP A 43 -8.68 0.33 -2.45
C ASP A 43 -7.55 1.00 -1.67
N LEU A 44 -6.28 0.86 -2.09
CA LEU A 44 -5.17 1.65 -1.52
C LEU A 44 -5.38 3.17 -1.71
N ASP A 45 -6.23 3.58 -2.66
CA ASP A 45 -6.63 4.98 -2.85
C ASP A 45 -7.63 5.52 -1.80
N THR A 46 -8.05 4.65 -0.87
CA THR A 46 -8.93 4.96 0.26
C THR A 46 -8.21 4.91 1.61
N ASN A 47 -8.89 5.33 2.68
CA ASN A 47 -8.46 5.07 4.06
C ASN A 47 -9.06 3.75 4.59
N GLY A 48 -9.10 2.72 3.74
CA GLY A 48 -9.76 1.44 3.96
C GLY A 48 -8.86 0.35 4.54
N LEU A 49 -9.29 -0.91 4.39
CA LEU A 49 -8.60 -2.07 4.95
C LEU A 49 -7.13 -2.16 4.51
N ALA A 50 -6.87 -2.05 3.19
CA ALA A 50 -5.53 -2.18 2.63
C ALA A 50 -4.58 -1.06 3.09
N SER A 51 -5.01 0.20 3.02
CA SER A 51 -4.17 1.32 3.46
C SER A 51 -3.86 1.23 4.96
N ASN A 52 -4.82 0.80 5.78
CA ASN A 52 -4.67 0.75 7.23
C ASN A 52 -3.88 -0.48 7.70
N SER A 53 -3.76 -1.53 6.88
CA SER A 53 -2.96 -2.71 7.21
C SER A 53 -1.47 -2.52 6.92
N ILE A 54 -1.11 -1.76 5.88
CA ILE A 54 0.29 -1.54 5.49
C ILE A 54 0.89 -0.24 6.02
N THR A 55 0.10 0.61 6.67
CA THR A 55 0.57 1.85 7.28
C THR A 55 0.32 1.83 8.78
N LEU A 56 1.15 2.56 9.52
CA LEU A 56 0.83 2.88 10.91
C LEU A 56 -0.34 3.85 10.96
N SER A 57 -1.24 3.64 11.94
CA SER A 57 -2.34 4.57 12.15
C SER A 57 -1.80 5.98 12.40
N LYS A 58 -2.48 6.99 11.87
CA LYS A 58 -2.17 8.41 12.12
C LYS A 58 -1.90 8.69 13.61
N LYS A 59 -2.68 8.08 14.52
CA LYS A 59 -2.53 8.27 15.97
C LYS A 59 -1.19 7.72 16.47
N VAL A 60 -0.82 6.51 16.07
CA VAL A 60 0.45 5.88 16.46
C VAL A 60 1.63 6.65 15.87
N SER A 61 1.59 6.99 14.57
CA SER A 61 2.66 7.77 13.92
C SER A 61 2.87 9.11 14.60
N LYS A 62 1.78 9.81 14.92
CA LYS A 62 1.82 11.07 15.65
C LYS A 62 2.47 10.88 17.03
N TRP A 63 2.03 9.87 17.78
CA TRP A 63 2.57 9.60 19.12
C TRP A 63 4.06 9.25 19.09
N LEU A 64 4.51 8.46 18.12
CA LEU A 64 5.93 8.11 17.96
C LEU A 64 6.77 9.34 17.64
N MET A 65 6.35 10.16 16.68
CA MET A 65 7.06 11.39 16.32
C MET A 65 7.10 12.40 17.46
N GLU A 66 5.98 12.57 18.18
CA GLU A 66 5.92 13.48 19.34
C GLU A 66 6.80 12.99 20.48
N THR A 67 6.72 11.71 20.83
CA THR A 67 7.55 11.11 21.87
C THR A 67 9.04 11.22 21.51
N ALA A 68 9.42 10.86 20.28
CA ALA A 68 10.81 10.96 19.83
C ALA A 68 11.31 12.42 19.86
N GLY A 69 10.51 13.36 19.37
CA GLY A 69 10.86 14.79 19.40
C GLY A 69 11.05 15.32 20.83
N ILE A 70 10.14 14.98 21.75
CA ILE A 70 10.23 15.36 23.17
C ILE A 70 11.47 14.75 23.82
N VAL A 71 11.71 13.45 23.61
CA VAL A 71 12.87 12.76 24.19
C VAL A 71 14.17 13.40 23.71
N ILE A 72 14.31 13.68 22.41
CA ILE A 72 15.49 14.37 21.86
C ILE A 72 15.69 15.72 22.57
N LEU A 73 14.64 16.54 22.67
CA LEU A 73 14.75 17.85 23.31
C LEU A 73 15.11 17.76 24.80
N LEU A 74 14.54 16.79 25.53
CA LEU A 74 14.88 16.55 26.94
C LEU A 74 16.34 16.08 27.10
N THR A 75 16.83 15.22 26.21
CA THR A 75 18.23 14.78 26.24
C THR A 75 19.20 15.93 25.98
N LEU A 76 18.85 16.88 25.10
CA LEU A 76 19.66 18.06 24.85
C LEU A 76 19.66 19.03 26.04
N ILE A 77 18.52 19.21 26.71
CA ILE A 77 18.45 20.00 27.94
C ILE A 77 19.38 19.40 28.99
N TYR A 78 19.33 18.08 29.19
CA TYR A 78 20.24 17.38 30.10
C TYR A 78 21.71 17.59 29.72
N GLN A 79 22.05 17.42 28.44
CA GLN A 79 23.41 17.64 27.94
C GLN A 79 23.90 19.07 28.21
N VAL A 80 23.06 20.09 28.01
CA VAL A 80 23.42 21.48 28.30
C VAL A 80 23.77 21.67 29.78
N PHE A 81 23.06 20.99 30.70
CA PHE A 81 23.33 21.07 32.13
C PHE A 81 24.60 20.31 32.56
N THR A 82 24.96 19.23 31.87
CA THR A 82 26.11 18.38 32.26
C THR A 82 27.40 18.72 31.54
N GLU A 83 27.31 19.06 30.26
CA GLU A 83 28.45 19.23 29.34
C GLU A 83 28.53 20.65 28.75
N GLY A 84 27.48 21.46 28.90
CA GLY A 84 27.40 22.80 28.33
C GLY A 84 26.89 22.81 26.88
N LEU A 85 27.03 23.97 26.21
CA LEU A 85 26.59 24.14 24.82
C LEU A 85 27.61 23.54 23.84
N SER A 86 27.10 22.79 22.86
CA SER A 86 27.83 22.16 21.76
C SER A 86 27.15 22.50 20.43
N GLN A 87 27.89 22.40 19.32
CA GLN A 87 27.31 22.68 17.99
C GLN A 87 26.20 21.70 17.61
N ASP A 88 26.29 20.46 18.10
CA ASP A 88 25.33 19.39 17.84
C ASP A 88 23.93 19.69 18.39
N ILE A 89 23.83 20.51 19.45
CA ILE A 89 22.55 20.91 20.05
C ILE A 89 21.65 21.62 19.05
N TYR A 90 22.19 22.43 18.13
CA TYR A 90 21.37 23.10 17.12
C TYR A 90 20.80 22.12 16.10
N LEU A 91 21.60 21.15 15.66
CA LEU A 91 21.17 20.14 14.70
C LEU A 91 20.10 19.23 15.31
N TYR A 92 20.38 18.61 16.45
CA TYR A 92 19.44 17.69 17.10
C TYR A 92 18.23 18.43 17.66
N GLY A 93 18.39 19.67 18.13
CA GLY A 93 17.26 20.51 18.56
C GLY A 93 16.35 20.83 17.38
N GLY A 94 16.92 21.12 16.21
CA GLY A 94 16.20 21.26 14.95
C GLY A 94 15.43 20.00 14.58
N ILE A 95 16.06 18.82 14.68
CA ILE A 95 15.40 17.52 14.42
C ILE A 95 14.24 17.29 15.40
N GLY A 96 14.45 17.51 16.69
CA GLY A 96 13.43 17.33 17.72
C GLY A 96 12.21 18.23 17.49
N LEU A 97 12.42 19.51 17.20
CA LEU A 97 11.36 20.45 16.84
C LEU A 97 10.67 20.08 15.52
N LEU A 98 11.44 19.67 14.51
CA LEU A 98 10.90 19.24 13.22
C LEU A 98 9.95 18.05 13.38
N LEU A 99 10.31 17.06 14.19
CA LEU A 99 9.44 15.91 14.48
C LEU A 99 8.12 16.34 15.11
N LEU A 100 8.14 17.30 16.03
CA LEU A 100 6.93 17.86 16.66
C LEU A 100 6.06 18.65 15.68
N ILE A 101 6.65 19.31 14.70
CA ILE A 101 5.91 20.04 13.65
C ILE A 101 5.30 19.04 12.66
N VAL A 102 6.10 18.09 12.18
CA VAL A 102 5.69 17.08 11.19
C VAL A 102 4.59 16.17 11.73
N SER A 103 4.62 15.83 13.03
CA SER A 103 3.59 15.01 13.67
C SER A 103 2.17 15.60 13.54
N ARG A 104 2.06 16.94 13.48
CA ARG A 104 0.78 17.64 13.29
C ARG A 104 0.28 17.58 11.85
N LEU A 105 1.21 17.43 10.91
CA LEU A 105 0.96 17.41 9.48
C LEU A 105 0.66 15.99 8.97
N ILE A 106 0.78 14.95 9.80
CA ILE A 106 0.64 13.57 9.34
C ILE A 106 -0.82 13.21 9.04
N THR A 107 -1.06 12.66 7.86
CA THR A 107 -2.37 12.17 7.41
C THR A 107 -2.24 10.74 6.93
N GLN A 108 -3.35 10.02 6.84
CA GLN A 108 -3.35 8.63 6.39
C GLN A 108 -2.80 8.49 4.96
N ARG A 109 -3.15 9.42 4.06
CA ARG A 109 -2.58 9.47 2.71
C ARG A 109 -1.07 9.69 2.72
N ARG A 110 -0.56 10.60 3.57
CA ARG A 110 0.89 10.83 3.70
C ARG A 110 1.62 9.61 4.27
N MET A 111 1.01 8.89 5.23
CA MET A 111 1.54 7.63 5.72
C MET A 111 1.66 6.60 4.60
N LEU A 112 0.65 6.51 3.74
CA LEU A 112 0.71 5.63 2.58
C LEU A 112 1.81 6.02 1.59
N THR A 113 1.98 7.32 1.33
CA THR A 113 3.10 7.83 0.53
C THR A 113 4.45 7.41 1.12
N ILE A 114 4.64 7.58 2.44
CA ILE A 114 5.87 7.18 3.14
C ILE A 114 6.07 5.66 3.03
N THR A 115 5.03 4.85 3.23
CA THR A 115 5.11 3.40 3.02
C THR A 115 5.55 3.06 1.61
N GLY A 116 5.00 3.71 0.58
CA GLY A 116 5.42 3.50 -0.80
C GLY A 116 6.89 3.88 -1.05
N ILE A 117 7.38 4.97 -0.44
CA ILE A 117 8.80 5.36 -0.49
C ILE A 117 9.67 4.29 0.18
N LEU A 118 9.28 3.79 1.36
CA LEU A 118 10.02 2.73 2.06
C LEU A 118 10.06 1.43 1.25
N VAL A 119 8.97 1.07 0.57
CA VAL A 119 8.94 -0.07 -0.35
C VAL A 119 9.87 0.16 -1.55
N MET A 120 9.91 1.38 -2.12
CA MET A 120 10.89 1.69 -3.18
C MET A 120 12.33 1.58 -2.68
N LEU A 121 12.64 2.11 -1.49
CA LEU A 121 13.95 1.98 -0.86
C LEU A 121 14.33 0.51 -0.66
N LEU A 122 13.38 -0.33 -0.26
CA LEU A 122 13.60 -1.78 -0.19
C LEU A 122 13.94 -2.36 -1.57
N GLY A 123 13.28 -1.91 -2.64
CA GLY A 123 13.61 -2.30 -4.01
C GLY A 123 15.05 -1.93 -4.40
N PHE A 124 15.53 -0.76 -4.00
CA PHE A 124 16.93 -0.37 -4.21
C PHE A 124 17.92 -1.26 -3.45
N VAL A 125 17.61 -1.63 -2.20
CA VAL A 125 18.45 -2.49 -1.37
C VAL A 125 18.46 -3.94 -1.86
N LEU A 126 17.33 -4.42 -2.40
CA LEU A 126 17.18 -5.76 -2.97
C LEU A 126 17.61 -5.79 -4.44
N ASP A 127 18.85 -5.40 -4.70
CA ASP A 127 19.50 -5.46 -6.01
C ASP A 127 18.67 -4.80 -7.13
N GLN A 128 18.18 -3.58 -6.87
CA GLN A 128 17.38 -2.82 -7.84
C GLN A 128 16.13 -3.58 -8.31
N SER A 129 15.45 -4.30 -7.41
CA SER A 129 14.28 -5.10 -7.74
C SER A 129 13.18 -4.26 -8.39
N LEU A 130 13.07 -4.35 -9.71
CA LEU A 130 12.08 -3.61 -10.50
C LEU A 130 10.64 -3.89 -10.06
N GLY A 131 10.29 -5.14 -9.72
CA GLY A 131 8.96 -5.47 -9.24
C GLY A 131 8.59 -4.73 -7.95
N ILE A 132 9.52 -4.66 -6.99
CA ILE A 132 9.33 -3.93 -5.73
C ILE A 132 9.33 -2.41 -5.96
N LEU A 133 10.20 -1.90 -6.82
CA LEU A 133 10.21 -0.49 -7.20
C LEU A 133 8.88 -0.05 -7.82
N LEU A 134 8.33 -0.86 -8.74
CA LEU A 134 7.02 -0.61 -9.34
C LEU A 134 5.89 -0.70 -8.31
N ALA A 135 5.93 -1.68 -7.41
CA ALA A 135 4.95 -1.80 -6.31
C ALA A 135 4.97 -0.56 -5.38
N GLY A 136 6.17 -0.10 -4.99
CA GLY A 136 6.32 1.12 -4.20
C GLY A 136 5.80 2.35 -4.93
N SER A 137 6.10 2.48 -6.22
CA SER A 137 5.57 3.57 -7.06
C SER A 137 4.04 3.55 -7.17
N TYR A 138 3.43 2.35 -7.27
CA TYR A 138 1.98 2.18 -7.27
C TYR A 138 1.35 2.71 -5.98
N ILE A 139 1.92 2.33 -4.82
CA ILE A 139 1.43 2.77 -3.51
C ILE A 139 1.51 4.30 -3.39
N ILE A 140 2.62 4.90 -3.83
CA ILE A 140 2.77 6.37 -3.87
C ILE A 140 1.68 6.99 -4.72
N ILE A 141 1.51 6.54 -5.97
CA ILE A 141 0.52 7.10 -6.90
C ILE A 141 -0.89 6.95 -6.33
N ALA A 142 -1.25 5.77 -5.84
CA ALA A 142 -2.55 5.49 -5.24
C ALA A 142 -2.88 6.46 -4.08
N SER A 143 -1.89 6.87 -3.29
CA SER A 143 -2.10 7.82 -2.18
C SER A 143 -2.63 9.19 -2.60
N PHE A 144 -2.41 9.59 -3.86
CA PHE A 144 -2.88 10.86 -4.44
C PHE A 144 -4.14 10.72 -5.29
N LEU A 145 -4.52 9.50 -5.65
CA LEU A 145 -5.66 9.28 -6.53
C LEU A 145 -7.00 9.43 -5.79
N PRO A 146 -8.03 9.98 -6.45
CA PRO A 146 -9.40 9.90 -5.96
C PRO A 146 -9.88 8.45 -6.05
N HIS A 147 -10.70 8.06 -5.08
CA HIS A 147 -11.26 6.71 -5.04
C HIS A 147 -12.05 6.37 -6.31
N ARG A 148 -11.84 5.16 -6.84
CA ARG A 148 -12.46 4.64 -8.08
C ARG A 148 -12.06 5.38 -9.34
N SER A 149 -10.78 5.76 -9.39
CA SER A 149 -10.15 6.30 -10.60
C SER A 149 -9.26 5.26 -11.27
N TYR A 150 -7.97 5.55 -11.47
CA TYR A 150 -7.06 4.69 -12.23
C TYR A 150 -6.85 3.31 -11.62
N THR A 151 -6.85 3.20 -10.29
CA THR A 151 -6.81 1.93 -9.54
C THR A 151 -8.02 1.02 -9.83
N HIS A 152 -9.11 1.58 -10.37
CA HIS A 152 -10.33 0.89 -10.73
C HIS A 152 -10.58 1.00 -12.24
N SER A 153 -9.53 0.77 -13.03
CA SER A 153 -9.58 0.83 -14.49
C SER A 153 -8.80 -0.31 -15.12
N ILE A 154 -8.98 -0.53 -16.43
CA ILE A 154 -8.19 -1.48 -17.21
C ILE A 154 -6.70 -1.11 -17.15
N ILE A 155 -6.37 0.18 -17.15
CA ILE A 155 -4.99 0.64 -17.02
C ILE A 155 -4.41 0.24 -15.66
N GLY A 156 -5.21 0.34 -14.59
CA GLY A 156 -4.85 -0.16 -13.26
C GLY A 156 -4.55 -1.65 -13.27
N ILE A 157 -5.40 -2.46 -13.90
CA ILE A 157 -5.18 -3.91 -14.08
C ILE A 157 -3.86 -4.16 -14.82
N VAL A 158 -3.64 -3.49 -15.97
CA VAL A 158 -2.44 -3.69 -16.79
C VAL A 158 -1.18 -3.32 -16.03
N PHE A 159 -1.19 -2.19 -15.31
CA PHE A 159 -0.05 -1.79 -14.51
C PHE A 159 0.21 -2.76 -13.36
N TYR A 160 -0.83 -3.25 -12.69
CA TYR A 160 -0.68 -4.25 -11.64
C TYR A 160 -0.21 -5.61 -12.18
N ALA A 161 -0.68 -6.02 -13.36
CA ALA A 161 -0.18 -7.19 -14.08
C ALA A 161 1.33 -7.09 -14.32
N TYR A 162 1.78 -5.90 -14.73
CA TYR A 162 3.18 -5.62 -14.98
C TYR A 162 4.02 -5.74 -13.70
N ILE A 163 3.53 -5.24 -12.56
CA ILE A 163 4.15 -5.45 -11.25
C ILE A 163 4.28 -6.94 -10.94
N LEU A 164 3.18 -7.69 -11.02
CA LEU A 164 3.16 -9.13 -10.71
C LEU A 164 4.11 -9.91 -11.61
N LYS A 165 4.18 -9.58 -12.91
CA LYS A 165 5.10 -10.20 -13.85
C LYS A 165 6.57 -9.99 -13.44
N HIS A 166 6.94 -8.77 -13.07
CA HIS A 166 8.30 -8.47 -12.62
C HIS A 166 8.64 -9.14 -11.29
N LEU A 167 7.71 -9.18 -10.36
CA LEU A 167 7.86 -9.95 -9.13
C LEU A 167 8.06 -11.44 -9.43
N TYR A 168 7.30 -12.03 -10.36
CA TYR A 168 7.46 -13.42 -10.77
C TYR A 168 8.83 -13.70 -11.43
N MET A 169 9.32 -12.80 -12.28
CA MET A 169 10.64 -12.97 -12.92
C MET A 169 11.78 -12.96 -11.89
N GLN A 170 11.61 -12.28 -10.77
CA GLN A 170 12.59 -12.20 -9.68
C GLN A 170 12.42 -13.35 -8.67
N TRP A 171 11.17 -13.70 -8.38
CA TRP A 171 10.78 -14.77 -7.48
C TRP A 171 9.72 -15.64 -8.17
N PRO A 172 10.15 -16.69 -8.90
CA PRO A 172 9.27 -17.52 -9.70
C PRO A 172 8.42 -18.42 -8.79
N ILE A 173 7.36 -17.84 -8.26
CA ILE A 173 6.38 -18.51 -7.41
C ILE A 173 5.17 -18.86 -8.26
N ASP A 174 4.89 -20.15 -8.38
CA ASP A 174 3.76 -20.63 -9.17
C ASP A 174 2.44 -20.10 -8.63
N GLY A 175 1.52 -19.78 -9.55
CA GLY A 175 0.24 -19.18 -9.23
C GLY A 175 0.27 -17.69 -8.85
N LEU A 176 1.43 -17.06 -8.59
CA LEU A 176 1.52 -15.66 -8.14
C LEU A 176 0.81 -14.69 -9.10
N VAL A 177 1.12 -14.78 -10.40
CA VAL A 177 0.54 -13.85 -11.40
C VAL A 177 -0.95 -14.14 -11.59
N ALA A 178 -1.34 -15.40 -11.73
CA ALA A 178 -2.71 -15.79 -11.97
C ALA A 178 -3.62 -15.43 -10.79
N ALA A 179 -3.21 -15.79 -9.57
CA ALA A 179 -3.96 -15.48 -8.36
C ALA A 179 -4.01 -13.98 -8.06
N GLY A 180 -2.91 -13.26 -8.26
CA GLY A 180 -2.87 -11.82 -8.04
C GLY A 180 -3.79 -11.06 -9.00
N LEU A 181 -3.75 -11.42 -10.29
CA LEU A 181 -4.66 -10.85 -11.29
C LEU A 181 -6.11 -11.21 -11.02
N ALA A 182 -6.40 -12.47 -10.71
CA ALA A 182 -7.75 -12.92 -10.43
C ALA A 182 -8.32 -12.20 -9.19
N GLY A 183 -7.50 -12.01 -8.14
CA GLY A 183 -7.86 -11.21 -6.97
C GLY A 183 -8.18 -9.76 -7.32
N TYR A 184 -7.29 -9.07 -8.03
CA TYR A 184 -7.50 -7.67 -8.43
C TYR A 184 -8.73 -7.50 -9.33
N VAL A 185 -8.91 -8.37 -10.33
CA VAL A 185 -10.07 -8.32 -11.23
C VAL A 185 -11.36 -8.63 -10.47
N SER A 186 -11.34 -9.56 -9.52
CA SER A 186 -12.52 -9.87 -8.69
C SER A 186 -12.99 -8.65 -7.89
N HIS A 187 -12.08 -7.76 -7.47
CA HIS A 187 -12.44 -6.50 -6.83
C HIS A 187 -13.27 -5.62 -7.76
N LEU A 188 -12.77 -5.38 -8.97
CA LEU A 188 -13.44 -4.52 -9.95
C LEU A 188 -14.79 -5.10 -10.38
N LEU A 189 -14.87 -6.42 -10.58
CA LEU A 189 -16.13 -7.10 -10.88
C LEU A 189 -17.13 -6.98 -9.72
N ALA A 190 -16.68 -7.17 -8.48
CA ALA A 190 -17.52 -7.02 -7.30
C ALA A 190 -17.99 -5.57 -7.09
N ASP A 191 -17.27 -4.60 -7.63
CA ASP A 191 -17.63 -3.19 -7.58
C ASP A 191 -18.43 -2.69 -8.80
N MET A 192 -18.82 -3.56 -9.74
CA MET A 192 -19.70 -3.19 -10.84
C MET A 192 -21.11 -2.79 -10.37
N LYS A 193 -21.73 -1.84 -11.06
CA LYS A 193 -23.09 -1.33 -10.74
C LYS A 193 -24.20 -2.36 -11.00
N ILE A 194 -23.91 -3.36 -11.82
CA ILE A 194 -24.82 -4.49 -12.10
C ILE A 194 -25.17 -5.26 -10.81
N LEU A 195 -24.28 -5.25 -9.81
CA LEU A 195 -24.54 -5.90 -8.54
C LEU A 195 -25.38 -4.99 -7.62
N PRO A 196 -26.49 -5.50 -7.03
CA PRO A 196 -27.44 -4.68 -6.26
C PRO A 196 -26.83 -4.04 -5.01
N VAL A 197 -25.66 -4.53 -4.58
CA VAL A 197 -24.95 -4.05 -3.38
C VAL A 197 -24.16 -2.76 -3.66
N ASN A 198 -23.87 -2.40 -4.93
CA ASN A 198 -23.07 -1.23 -5.26
C ASN A 198 -23.88 -0.12 -5.94
N ARG A 199 -23.92 1.06 -5.32
CA ARG A 199 -24.62 2.24 -5.86
C ARG A 199 -23.78 3.06 -6.84
N ARG A 200 -22.46 2.88 -6.79
CA ARG A 200 -21.46 3.54 -7.63
C ARG A 200 -20.74 2.45 -8.42
N GLY A 201 -20.46 2.68 -9.70
CA GLY A 201 -19.82 1.68 -10.57
C GLY A 201 -18.30 1.82 -10.65
N VAL A 202 -17.71 1.05 -11.56
CA VAL A 202 -16.30 1.09 -11.94
C VAL A 202 -16.13 1.81 -13.28
N LYS A 203 -15.12 2.68 -13.38
CA LYS A 203 -14.82 3.43 -14.62
C LYS A 203 -13.69 2.76 -15.39
N TRP A 204 -14.03 1.64 -16.03
CA TRP A 204 -13.07 0.75 -16.70
C TRP A 204 -12.11 1.46 -17.66
N PHE A 205 -12.59 2.49 -18.37
CA PHE A 205 -11.88 3.13 -19.47
C PHE A 205 -11.23 4.47 -19.11
N LEU A 206 -11.09 4.80 -17.82
CA LEU A 206 -10.30 5.97 -17.41
C LEU A 206 -8.84 5.87 -17.92
N PRO A 207 -8.22 6.98 -18.35
CA PRO A 207 -8.72 8.36 -18.39
C PRO A 207 -9.47 8.72 -19.67
N LEU A 208 -9.56 7.78 -20.63
CA LEU A 208 -10.12 8.03 -21.96
C LEU A 208 -11.65 8.22 -21.92
N TRP A 209 -12.33 7.55 -20.99
CA TRP A 209 -13.78 7.59 -20.89
C TRP A 209 -14.30 7.43 -19.46
N ASN A 210 -15.19 8.35 -19.05
CA ASN A 210 -15.64 8.53 -17.66
C ASN A 210 -16.94 7.80 -17.28
N ARG A 211 -17.48 6.92 -18.14
CA ARG A 211 -18.72 6.18 -17.83
C ARG A 211 -18.49 5.10 -16.78
N GLU A 212 -19.47 4.95 -15.90
CA GLU A 212 -19.51 3.92 -14.86
C GLU A 212 -20.27 2.69 -15.35
N PHE A 213 -19.79 1.51 -14.96
CA PHE A 213 -20.39 0.21 -15.27
C PHE A 213 -20.56 -0.62 -13.99
#